data_AF-A0A166SA62-F1
#
_entry.id   AF-A0A166SA62-F1
#
_cell.length_a   1.000
_cell.length_b   1.000
_cell.length_c   1.000
_cell.angle_alpha   90.00
_cell.angle_beta   90.00
_cell.angle_gamma   90.00
#
_symmetry.space_group_name_H-M   'P 1'
#
loop_
_entity.id
_entity.type
_entity.pdbx_description
1 polymer ?
#
loop_
_entity_poly.entity_id
_entity_poly.type
_entity_poly.pdbx_seq_one_letter_code
_entity_poly.pdbx_strand_id
1 'polypeptide(L)'
;MEDSLVFTIAKDTKIKPYDGESQEEYLGRLVYSAMGHWLKVITLDTGNQDGASRTKSKSYVFSRGTEILNNMILAVPECRKWFWNSYNELQRKEEHPVRILRERMLNAGELIETDLKNNIGVPREYRKPFIENYERVLGLGSTINSDEFYIGVTRMKKSSTTQCEENAIVNSCKFLNWLKKTAKWETINDLSGYEFFQPLSKAAPYKSWTNIFLCMESGDIVLGRIRLFNDLYEYYLLKKEDNQIYIHKLSSVLNEFKEERRISLALRKISGNAMKAKAEVKKEVVILKFFCRLPLVEERIFETYCWPQKCINDKINYVVPIALWCYFRMILESLQIEVKE
;
A
#
# COMPACT_ATOMS: atom_id res chain seq x y z
N MET A 1 -2.31 19.54 35.46
CA MET A 1 -1.81 19.32 34.07
C MET A 1 -2.53 18.10 33.58
N GLU A 2 -3.70 18.28 32.98
CA GLU A 2 -4.61 17.17 32.69
C GLU A 2 -4.13 16.34 31.51
N ASP A 3 -4.03 15.03 31.77
CA ASP A 3 -3.71 13.96 30.83
C ASP A 3 -4.77 13.89 29.72
N SER A 4 -4.58 14.66 28.64
CA SER A 4 -5.42 14.51 27.45
C SER A 4 -5.10 13.17 26.78
N LEU A 5 -6.12 12.44 26.33
CA LEU A 5 -5.98 11.18 25.59
C LEU A 5 -4.93 11.28 24.47
N VAL A 6 -4.91 12.42 23.77
CA VAL A 6 -3.93 12.73 22.70
C VAL A 6 -2.50 12.68 23.22
N PHE A 7 -2.22 13.27 24.38
CA PHE A 7 -0.88 13.27 24.98
C PHE A 7 -0.43 11.84 25.31
N THR A 8 -1.31 11.03 25.91
CA THR A 8 -1.02 9.62 26.23
C THR A 8 -0.72 8.82 24.96
N ILE A 9 -1.57 8.91 23.93
CA ILE A 9 -1.34 8.21 22.66
C ILE A 9 -0.04 8.68 22.01
N ALA A 10 0.24 9.98 21.98
CA ALA A 10 1.47 10.52 21.39
C ALA A 10 2.73 10.04 22.13
N LYS A 11 2.68 9.97 23.46
CA LYS A 11 3.76 9.46 24.29
C LYS A 11 4.03 7.97 24.03
N ASP A 12 2.97 7.16 23.99
CA ASP A 12 3.08 5.70 23.80
C ASP A 12 3.51 5.33 22.39
N THR A 13 3.00 6.04 21.38
CA THR A 13 3.32 5.79 19.96
C THR A 13 4.62 6.46 19.51
N LYS A 14 5.10 7.48 20.24
CA LYS A 14 6.22 8.37 19.90
C LYS A 14 6.04 9.13 18.58
N ILE A 15 4.79 9.41 18.24
CA ILE A 15 4.39 10.16 17.06
C ILE A 15 4.29 11.63 17.46
N LYS A 16 5.06 12.50 16.80
CA LYS A 16 5.10 13.96 17.05
C LYS A 16 4.71 14.74 15.81
N PRO A 17 4.01 15.90 15.92
CA PRO A 17 3.68 16.76 14.79
C PRO A 17 4.94 17.21 14.05
N TYR A 18 4.90 17.24 12.72
CA TYR A 18 5.98 17.81 11.91
C TYR A 18 5.63 19.22 11.42
N ASP A 19 6.64 19.96 10.95
CA ASP A 19 6.48 21.35 10.53
C ASP A 19 5.50 21.49 9.35
N GLY A 20 4.52 22.39 9.48
CA GLY A 20 3.46 22.60 8.50
C GLY A 20 2.43 21.46 8.39
N GLU A 21 2.40 20.52 9.34
CA GLU A 21 1.31 19.55 9.45
C GLU A 21 0.05 20.21 10.02
N SER A 22 -1.11 19.97 9.40
CA SER A 22 -2.37 20.43 9.98
C SER A 22 -2.75 19.59 11.20
N GLN A 23 -3.51 20.18 12.13
CA GLN A 23 -3.99 19.48 13.32
C GLN A 23 -4.83 18.23 12.95
N GLU A 24 -5.66 18.30 11.91
CA GLU A 24 -6.45 17.17 11.40
C GLU A 24 -5.56 16.02 10.93
N GLU A 25 -4.52 16.30 10.15
CA GLU A 25 -3.58 15.29 9.64
C GLU A 25 -2.79 14.64 10.78
N TYR A 26 -2.29 15.45 11.73
CA TYR A 26 -1.55 14.97 12.90
C TYR A 26 -2.40 14.01 13.75
N LEU A 27 -3.59 14.46 14.15
CA LEU A 27 -4.48 13.66 15.01
C LEU A 27 -5.00 12.43 14.26
N GLY A 28 -5.25 12.54 12.96
CA GLY A 28 -5.60 11.42 12.08
C GLY A 28 -4.55 10.31 12.09
N ARG A 29 -3.28 10.63 11.81
CA ARG A 29 -2.21 9.63 11.82
C ARG A 29 -1.93 9.05 13.22
N LEU A 30 -2.10 9.87 14.26
CA LEU A 30 -1.90 9.46 15.63
C LEU A 30 -2.93 8.39 16.02
N VAL A 31 -4.21 8.67 15.79
CA VAL A 31 -5.31 7.71 16.02
C VAL A 31 -5.19 6.50 15.10
N TYR A 32 -4.73 6.67 13.85
CA TYR A 32 -4.54 5.57 12.90
C TYR A 32 -3.55 4.53 13.42
N SER A 33 -2.37 4.95 13.89
CA SER A 33 -1.39 4.04 14.47
C SER A 33 -1.86 3.44 15.80
N ALA A 34 -2.56 4.22 16.64
CA ALA A 34 -3.14 3.73 17.89
C ALA A 34 -4.20 2.64 17.64
N MET A 35 -5.06 2.84 16.64
CA MET A 35 -6.03 1.82 16.23
C MET A 35 -5.36 0.54 15.78
N GLY A 36 -4.20 0.61 15.12
CA GLY A 36 -3.42 -0.59 14.77
C GLY A 36 -2.99 -1.39 16.01
N HIS A 37 -2.66 -0.72 17.12
CA HIS A 37 -2.41 -1.41 18.39
C HIS A 37 -3.70 -2.03 18.97
N TRP A 38 -4.78 -1.24 19.03
CA TRP A 38 -6.06 -1.70 19.59
C TRP A 38 -6.65 -2.90 18.85
N LEU A 39 -6.50 -2.99 17.53
CA LEU A 39 -6.95 -4.16 16.78
C LEU A 39 -6.19 -5.43 17.19
N LYS A 40 -4.89 -5.35 17.50
CA LYS A 40 -4.14 -6.49 18.05
C LYS A 40 -4.65 -6.88 19.44
N VAL A 41 -4.94 -5.90 20.30
CA VAL A 41 -5.48 -6.14 21.65
C VAL A 41 -6.85 -6.82 21.56
N ILE A 42 -7.76 -6.34 20.71
CA ILE A 42 -9.08 -6.95 20.46
C ILE A 42 -8.94 -8.41 20.00
N THR A 43 -7.97 -8.71 19.14
CA THR A 43 -7.74 -10.07 18.66
C THR A 43 -7.28 -11.03 19.77
N LEU A 44 -6.68 -10.52 20.85
CA LEU A 44 -6.26 -11.30 22.01
C LEU A 44 -7.26 -11.27 23.18
N ASP A 45 -8.40 -10.58 23.03
CA ASP A 45 -9.40 -10.43 24.09
C ASP A 45 -9.94 -11.80 24.54
N THR A 46 -9.80 -12.14 25.82
CA THR A 46 -10.36 -13.36 26.40
C THR A 46 -11.77 -13.07 26.89
N GLY A 47 -12.78 -13.37 26.08
CA GLY A 47 -14.18 -13.27 26.51
C GLY A 47 -14.49 -14.31 27.60
N ASN A 48 -15.56 -14.08 28.37
CA ASN A 48 -15.99 -14.94 29.49
C ASN A 48 -16.29 -16.42 29.12
N GLN A 49 -16.34 -16.77 27.83
CA GLN A 49 -16.60 -18.14 27.35
C GLN A 49 -15.53 -18.70 26.41
N ASP A 50 -14.50 -17.93 26.07
CA ASP A 50 -13.44 -18.37 25.17
C ASP A 50 -12.30 -18.98 25.97
N GLY A 51 -12.33 -20.31 26.14
CA GLY A 51 -11.17 -21.05 26.61
C GLY A 51 -9.98 -20.79 25.69
N ALA A 52 -8.97 -20.06 26.15
CA ALA A 52 -7.60 -19.91 25.61
C ALA A 52 -7.42 -19.72 24.08
N SER A 53 -8.47 -19.38 23.30
CA SER A 53 -8.33 -19.19 21.86
C SER A 53 -7.64 -17.87 21.57
N ARG A 54 -6.46 -17.93 20.94
CA ARG A 54 -5.65 -16.76 20.53
C ARG A 54 -6.08 -16.16 19.19
N THR A 55 -7.31 -16.44 18.76
CA THR A 55 -7.85 -16.02 17.47
C THR A 55 -9.28 -15.50 17.61
N LYS A 56 -9.66 -14.58 16.73
CA LYS A 56 -11.00 -13.99 16.66
C LYS A 56 -11.48 -13.88 15.22
N SER A 57 -12.79 -13.96 15.00
CA SER A 57 -13.34 -13.74 13.67
C SER A 57 -13.11 -12.31 13.20
N LYS A 58 -12.90 -12.13 11.89
CA LYS A 58 -12.84 -10.81 11.24
C LYS A 58 -14.05 -9.92 11.61
N SER A 59 -15.23 -10.52 11.79
CA SER A 59 -16.46 -9.84 12.18
C SER A 59 -16.43 -9.33 13.62
N TYR A 60 -15.92 -10.12 14.57
CA TYR A 60 -15.76 -9.71 15.96
C TYR A 60 -14.79 -8.52 16.07
N VAL A 61 -13.62 -8.65 15.44
CA VAL A 61 -12.61 -7.58 15.41
C VAL A 61 -13.14 -6.32 14.74
N PHE A 62 -13.93 -6.46 13.67
CA PHE A 62 -14.59 -5.33 13.02
C PHE A 62 -15.58 -4.61 13.94
N SER A 63 -16.45 -5.36 14.64
CA SER A 63 -17.45 -4.79 15.55
C SER A 63 -16.79 -4.01 16.69
N ARG A 64 -15.90 -4.66 17.45
CA ARG A 64 -15.20 -4.03 18.58
C ARG A 64 -14.26 -2.91 18.13
N GLY A 65 -13.56 -3.08 17.01
CA GLY A 65 -12.72 -2.04 16.44
C GLY A 65 -13.51 -0.79 16.03
N THR A 66 -14.74 -0.96 15.57
CA THR A 66 -15.63 0.17 15.20
C THR A 66 -16.07 0.95 16.43
N GLU A 67 -16.41 0.26 17.51
CA GLU A 67 -16.74 0.88 18.80
C GLU A 67 -15.57 1.70 19.35
N ILE A 68 -14.36 1.12 19.36
CA ILE A 68 -13.15 1.84 19.81
C ILE A 68 -12.88 3.06 18.93
N LEU A 69 -12.93 2.91 17.61
CA LEU A 69 -12.71 4.03 16.69
C LEU A 69 -13.71 5.17 16.92
N ASN A 70 -15.00 4.84 17.09
CA ASN A 70 -16.03 5.84 17.35
C ASN A 70 -15.77 6.58 18.67
N ASN A 71 -15.38 5.88 19.73
CA ASN A 71 -15.03 6.50 21.00
C ASN A 71 -13.77 7.38 20.90
N MET A 72 -12.76 6.95 20.13
CA MET A 72 -11.57 7.78 19.84
C MET A 72 -11.94 9.06 19.09
N ILE A 73 -12.81 8.96 18.08
CA ILE A 73 -13.30 10.11 17.31
C ILE A 73 -14.17 11.04 18.17
N LEU A 74 -14.97 10.49 19.10
CA LEU A 74 -15.73 11.31 20.05
C LEU A 74 -14.82 12.10 20.99
N ALA A 75 -13.70 11.50 21.42
CA ALA A 75 -12.72 12.16 22.28
C ALA A 75 -11.77 13.10 21.51
N VAL A 76 -11.56 12.88 20.21
CA VAL A 76 -10.67 13.66 19.33
C VAL A 76 -11.40 14.01 18.03
N PRO A 77 -12.42 14.90 18.07
CA PRO A 77 -13.33 15.15 16.95
C PRO A 77 -12.63 15.72 15.71
N GLU A 78 -11.49 16.38 15.87
CA GLU A 78 -10.70 16.96 14.78
C GLU A 78 -10.19 15.90 13.80
N CYS A 79 -10.00 14.65 14.23
CA CYS A 79 -9.57 13.57 13.33
C CYS A 79 -10.72 12.94 12.53
N ARG A 80 -11.99 13.33 12.79
CA ARG A 80 -13.18 12.69 12.18
C ARG A 80 -13.11 12.66 10.66
N LYS A 81 -12.81 13.80 10.02
CA LYS A 81 -12.76 13.93 8.55
C LYS A 81 -11.66 13.10 7.90
N TRP A 82 -10.58 12.84 8.65
CA TRP A 82 -9.49 11.98 8.19
C TRP A 82 -9.93 10.51 8.03
N PHE A 83 -10.82 10.02 8.90
CA PHE A 83 -11.41 8.68 8.81
C PHE A 83 -12.68 8.63 7.96
N TRP A 84 -13.54 9.63 8.11
CA TRP A 84 -14.84 9.78 7.48
C TRP A 84 -14.85 11.01 6.58
N ASN A 85 -14.22 10.89 5.42
CA ASN A 85 -14.34 11.91 4.38
C ASN A 85 -15.61 11.66 3.54
N SER A 86 -15.98 12.61 2.69
CA SER A 86 -17.15 12.51 1.80
C SER A 86 -17.16 11.25 0.92
N TYR A 87 -15.99 10.61 0.70
CA TYR A 87 -15.86 9.36 -0.03
C TYR A 87 -16.31 8.16 0.84
N ASN A 88 -15.90 8.11 2.11
CA ASN A 88 -16.23 7.02 3.05
C ASN A 88 -17.61 7.19 3.72
N GLU A 89 -18.13 8.41 3.80
CA GLU A 89 -19.44 8.69 4.40
C GLU A 89 -20.60 8.23 3.51
N LEU A 90 -20.40 8.16 2.18
CA LEU A 90 -21.51 8.04 1.24
C LEU A 90 -21.82 6.65 0.69
N GLN A 91 -20.92 5.64 0.68
CA GLN A 91 -21.32 4.27 0.33
C GLN A 91 -20.18 3.23 0.35
N ARG A 92 -20.50 2.05 0.89
CA ARG A 92 -19.87 0.69 0.78
C ARG A 92 -19.26 0.20 2.09
N LYS A 93 -19.79 -0.95 2.58
CA LYS A 93 -19.28 -1.66 3.77
C LYS A 93 -17.76 -1.93 3.70
N GLU A 94 -17.17 -2.04 2.51
CA GLU A 94 -15.75 -2.33 2.28
C GLU A 94 -14.83 -1.14 2.55
N GLU A 95 -15.33 0.09 2.48
CA GLU A 95 -14.54 1.31 2.67
C GLU A 95 -14.56 1.82 4.13
N HIS A 96 -15.02 0.99 5.05
CA HIS A 96 -15.04 1.30 6.47
C HIS A 96 -13.60 1.36 7.04
N PRO A 97 -13.21 2.41 7.78
CA PRO A 97 -11.83 2.61 8.25
C PRO A 97 -11.20 1.42 8.98
N VAL A 98 -11.96 0.77 9.88
CA VAL A 98 -11.52 -0.44 10.59
C VAL A 98 -11.21 -1.60 9.63
N ARG A 99 -11.96 -1.77 8.53
CA ARG A 99 -11.65 -2.82 7.54
C ARG A 99 -10.40 -2.47 6.77
N ILE A 100 -10.27 -1.23 6.30
CA ILE A 100 -9.07 -0.75 5.60
C ILE A 100 -7.83 -0.99 6.45
N LEU A 101 -7.86 -0.56 7.72
CA LEU A 101 -6.76 -0.75 8.65
C LEU A 101 -6.47 -2.24 8.90
N ARG A 102 -7.51 -3.06 9.13
CA ARG A 102 -7.34 -4.50 9.33
C ARG A 102 -6.70 -5.18 8.11
N GLU A 103 -7.15 -4.88 6.89
CA GLU A 103 -6.57 -5.46 5.68
C GLU A 103 -5.13 -4.99 5.46
N ARG A 104 -4.79 -3.73 5.79
CA ARG A 104 -3.40 -3.26 5.80
C ARG A 104 -2.55 -4.02 6.82
N MET A 105 -3.08 -4.27 8.02
CA MET A 105 -2.41 -5.06 9.04
C MET A 105 -2.22 -6.51 8.63
N LEU A 106 -3.19 -7.13 7.95
CA LEU A 106 -3.06 -8.48 7.38
C LEU A 106 -1.97 -8.51 6.29
N ASN A 107 -2.00 -7.56 5.35
CA ASN A 107 -0.98 -7.43 4.31
C ASN A 107 0.41 -7.17 4.89
N ALA A 108 0.49 -6.44 6.00
CA ALA A 108 1.72 -6.17 6.71
C ALA A 108 2.19 -7.38 7.55
N GLY A 109 1.35 -8.37 7.81
CA GLY A 109 1.64 -9.46 8.75
C GLY A 109 1.55 -9.07 10.23
N GLU A 110 0.97 -7.91 10.56
CA GLU A 110 0.62 -7.51 11.94
C GLU A 110 -0.55 -8.33 12.50
N LEU A 111 -1.40 -8.84 11.60
CA LEU A 111 -2.43 -9.83 11.84
C LEU A 111 -2.21 -10.99 10.86
N ILE A 112 -2.67 -12.19 11.22
CA ILE A 112 -2.50 -13.40 10.40
C ILE A 112 -3.85 -14.10 10.29
N GLU A 113 -4.25 -14.52 9.08
CA GLU A 113 -5.38 -15.42 8.89
C GLU A 113 -5.03 -16.82 9.41
N THR A 114 -5.82 -17.34 10.34
CA THR A 114 -5.51 -18.61 11.01
C THR A 114 -6.23 -19.80 10.42
N ASP A 115 -7.33 -19.55 9.68
CA ASP A 115 -8.13 -20.59 9.05
C ASP A 115 -8.97 -20.06 7.88
N LEU A 116 -9.61 -20.98 7.17
CA LEU A 116 -10.56 -20.69 6.10
C LEU A 116 -11.90 -20.08 6.59
N LYS A 117 -12.09 -19.94 7.91
CA LYS A 117 -13.31 -19.39 8.53
C LYS A 117 -13.16 -17.89 8.82
N ASN A 118 -12.18 -17.22 8.22
CA ASN A 118 -11.89 -15.81 8.43
C ASN A 118 -11.57 -15.47 9.90
N ASN A 119 -10.97 -16.40 10.64
CA ASN A 119 -10.38 -16.06 11.93
C ASN A 119 -8.99 -15.45 11.72
N ILE A 120 -8.68 -14.46 12.56
CA ILE A 120 -7.41 -13.76 12.58
C ILE A 120 -6.78 -13.88 13.95
N GLY A 121 -5.45 -13.96 13.96
CA GLY A 121 -4.61 -13.99 15.15
C GLY A 121 -3.53 -12.91 15.10
N VAL A 122 -2.85 -12.73 16.22
CA VAL A 122 -1.66 -11.88 16.32
C VAL A 122 -0.42 -12.80 16.28
N PRO A 123 0.62 -12.50 15.47
CA PRO A 123 1.86 -13.26 15.51
C PRO A 123 2.47 -13.25 16.92
N ARG A 124 3.27 -14.28 17.23
CA ARG A 124 4.17 -14.22 18.38
C ARG A 124 5.10 -13.01 18.25
N GLU A 125 5.56 -12.48 19.37
CA GLU A 125 6.53 -11.39 19.30
C GLU A 125 7.82 -11.86 18.64
N TYR A 126 8.25 -11.15 17.60
CA TYR A 126 9.55 -11.33 16.99
C TYR A 126 10.03 -10.03 16.33
N ARG A 127 11.33 -9.96 16.09
CA ARG A 127 11.99 -8.84 15.42
C ARG A 127 12.56 -9.30 14.10
N LYS A 128 12.42 -8.46 13.07
CA LYS A 128 12.96 -8.71 11.74
C LYS A 128 13.81 -7.51 11.31
N PRO A 129 15.07 -7.71 10.87
CA PRO A 129 15.81 -6.64 10.20
C PRO A 129 14.99 -6.07 9.03
N PHE A 130 14.98 -4.75 8.86
CA PHE A 130 14.25 -4.11 7.76
C PHE A 130 15.20 -3.31 6.87
N ILE A 131 15.79 -2.25 7.43
CA ILE A 131 16.87 -1.49 6.79
C ILE A 131 18.02 -1.34 7.78
N GLU A 132 19.15 -0.85 7.31
CA GLU A 132 20.31 -0.59 8.16
C GLU A 132 19.91 0.24 9.39
N ASN A 133 20.33 -0.22 10.57
CA ASN A 133 20.03 0.38 11.87
C ASN A 133 18.55 0.33 12.31
N TYR A 134 17.68 -0.40 11.61
CA TYR A 134 16.27 -0.49 11.96
C TYR A 134 15.71 -1.90 11.82
N GLU A 135 15.04 -2.34 12.89
CA GLU A 135 14.28 -3.58 12.93
C GLU A 135 12.79 -3.28 13.01
N ARG A 136 12.01 -4.13 12.36
CA ARG A 136 10.56 -4.18 12.54
C ARG A 136 10.23 -5.06 13.74
N VAL A 137 9.26 -4.61 14.55
CA VAL A 137 8.76 -5.34 15.72
C VAL A 137 7.33 -5.81 15.46
N LEU A 138 7.14 -7.13 15.43
CA LEU A 138 5.85 -7.79 15.19
C LEU A 138 5.28 -8.40 16.46
N GLY A 139 3.97 -8.65 16.44
CA GLY A 139 3.22 -9.20 17.57
C GLY A 139 2.88 -8.15 18.64
N LEU A 140 2.54 -8.64 19.84
CA LEU A 140 2.38 -7.85 21.06
C LEU A 140 3.37 -8.37 22.10
N GLY A 141 4.28 -7.50 22.55
CA GLY A 141 5.17 -7.80 23.67
C GLY A 141 4.51 -7.45 24.99
N SER A 142 5.08 -7.93 26.10
CA SER A 142 4.60 -7.63 27.45
C SER A 142 4.77 -6.15 27.82
N THR A 143 5.73 -5.45 27.19
CA THR A 143 5.97 -4.01 27.33
C THR A 143 6.49 -3.42 26.02
N ILE A 144 6.04 -2.21 25.67
CA ILE A 144 6.66 -1.42 24.58
C ILE A 144 8.00 -0.94 25.12
N ASN A 145 9.11 -1.37 24.51
CA ASN A 145 10.43 -0.92 24.94
C ASN A 145 10.60 0.60 24.72
N SER A 146 11.44 1.24 25.55
CA SER A 146 11.77 2.67 25.47
C SER A 146 12.33 3.12 24.12
N ASP A 147 12.71 2.19 23.25
CA ASP A 147 13.35 2.47 21.96
C ASP A 147 12.46 2.12 20.75
N GLU A 148 11.26 1.60 21.00
CA GLU A 148 10.27 1.26 19.95
C GLU A 148 9.39 2.47 19.61
N PHE A 149 9.06 2.67 18.34
CA PHE A 149 8.16 3.73 17.89
C PHE A 149 7.20 3.21 16.82
N TYR A 150 6.04 3.84 16.71
CA TYR A 150 5.05 3.48 15.71
C TYR A 150 5.28 4.20 14.39
N ILE A 151 4.96 3.50 13.30
CA ILE A 151 5.03 4.01 11.95
C ILE A 151 3.98 3.32 11.08
N GLY A 152 3.11 4.09 10.42
CA GLY A 152 1.98 3.53 9.69
C GLY A 152 1.15 2.59 10.58
N VAL A 153 1.12 1.31 10.22
CA VAL A 153 0.40 0.26 10.97
C VAL A 153 1.33 -0.66 11.79
N THR A 154 2.64 -0.42 11.74
CA THR A 154 3.66 -1.28 12.38
C THR A 154 4.47 -0.52 13.44
N ARG A 155 5.43 -1.24 14.04
CA ARG A 155 6.38 -0.72 15.01
C ARG A 155 7.80 -0.98 14.54
N MET A 156 8.68 -0.06 14.86
CA MET A 156 10.11 -0.16 14.55
C MET A 156 10.95 0.11 15.79
N LYS A 157 12.17 -0.41 15.77
CA LYS A 157 13.18 -0.17 16.79
C LYS A 157 14.51 0.15 16.11
N LYS A 158 15.25 1.12 16.65
CA LYS A 158 16.65 1.30 16.27
C LYS A 158 17.47 0.11 16.73
N SER A 159 18.30 -0.43 15.83
CA SER A 159 19.16 -1.57 16.09
C SER A 159 20.58 -1.26 15.61
N SER A 160 21.56 -2.04 16.05
CA SER A 160 22.92 -2.06 15.49
C SER A 160 23.05 -3.01 14.30
N THR A 161 21.94 -3.59 13.84
CA THR A 161 21.91 -4.54 12.72
C THR A 161 22.24 -3.83 11.41
N THR A 162 23.23 -4.37 10.70
CA THR A 162 23.62 -3.95 9.34
C THR A 162 22.91 -4.73 8.24
N GLN A 163 22.22 -5.82 8.60
CA GLN A 163 21.43 -6.62 7.67
C GLN A 163 20.13 -5.90 7.32
N CYS A 164 19.82 -5.83 6.03
CA CYS A 164 18.54 -5.36 5.53
C CYS A 164 17.67 -6.55 5.15
N GLU A 165 16.35 -6.39 5.22
CA GLU A 165 15.45 -7.33 4.58
C GLU A 165 15.69 -7.28 3.07
N GLU A 166 15.96 -8.42 2.45
CA GLU A 166 15.83 -8.56 1.00
C GLU A 166 14.35 -8.55 0.63
N ASN A 167 13.72 -7.38 0.75
CA ASN A 167 12.52 -7.13 -0.02
C ASN A 167 12.99 -7.09 -1.48
N ALA A 168 12.57 -8.06 -2.28
CA ALA A 168 12.94 -8.13 -3.69
C ALA A 168 12.39 -6.89 -4.41
N ILE A 169 13.19 -5.83 -4.46
CA ILE A 169 12.86 -4.61 -5.20
C ILE A 169 12.89 -4.97 -6.68
N VAL A 170 11.71 -5.13 -7.29
CA VAL A 170 11.59 -5.56 -8.68
C VAL A 170 11.62 -4.35 -9.61
N ASN A 171 12.72 -4.22 -10.36
CA ASN A 171 12.85 -3.19 -11.39
C ASN A 171 11.83 -3.39 -12.53
N SER A 172 11.04 -2.37 -12.86
CA SER A 172 9.95 -2.47 -13.85
C SER A 172 10.43 -2.86 -15.25
N CYS A 173 11.56 -2.32 -15.72
CA CYS A 173 12.11 -2.65 -17.03
C CYS A 173 12.65 -4.07 -17.09
N LYS A 174 13.34 -4.53 -16.03
CA LYS A 174 13.79 -5.92 -15.92
C LYS A 174 12.60 -6.89 -15.88
N PHE A 175 11.53 -6.54 -15.15
CA PHE A 175 10.29 -7.31 -15.09
C PHE A 175 9.61 -7.43 -16.46
N LEU A 176 9.45 -6.31 -17.17
CA LEU A 176 8.89 -6.33 -18.53
C LEU A 176 9.73 -7.22 -19.47
N ASN A 177 11.06 -7.10 -19.41
CA ASN A 177 11.94 -7.94 -20.22
C ASN A 177 11.85 -9.43 -19.86
N TRP A 178 11.69 -9.77 -18.59
CA TRP A 178 11.42 -11.13 -18.16
C TRP A 178 10.10 -11.64 -18.75
N LEU A 179 9.01 -10.88 -18.65
CA LEU A 179 7.72 -11.22 -19.25
C LEU A 179 7.84 -11.45 -20.76
N LYS A 180 8.55 -10.58 -21.49
CA LYS A 180 8.78 -10.75 -22.94
C LYS A 180 9.42 -12.10 -23.28
N LYS A 181 10.38 -12.55 -22.46
CA LYS A 181 11.13 -13.80 -22.66
C LYS A 181 10.34 -15.04 -22.27
N THR A 182 9.46 -14.94 -21.26
CA THR A 182 8.68 -16.09 -20.76
C THR A 182 7.28 -16.17 -21.33
N ALA A 183 6.85 -15.16 -22.09
CA ALA A 183 5.54 -15.11 -22.71
C ALA A 183 5.34 -16.28 -23.69
N LYS A 184 4.16 -16.89 -23.59
CA LYS A 184 3.65 -17.86 -24.56
C LYS A 184 2.85 -17.08 -25.60
N TRP A 185 3.46 -16.85 -26.75
CA TRP A 185 2.91 -16.02 -27.82
C TRP A 185 1.97 -16.82 -28.70
N GLU A 186 0.78 -16.29 -28.93
CA GLU A 186 -0.23 -16.84 -29.83
C GLU A 186 -0.59 -15.79 -30.89
N THR A 187 -0.88 -16.21 -32.11
CA THR A 187 -1.30 -15.28 -33.17
C THR A 187 -2.74 -14.82 -32.94
N ILE A 188 -3.01 -13.54 -33.14
CA ILE A 188 -4.36 -12.96 -33.08
C ILE A 188 -4.65 -12.15 -34.34
N ASN A 189 -5.85 -12.32 -34.89
CA ASN A 189 -6.29 -11.62 -36.11
C ASN A 189 -7.39 -10.59 -35.84
N ASP A 190 -8.12 -10.74 -34.73
CA ASP A 190 -9.17 -9.82 -34.34
C ASP A 190 -8.82 -9.12 -33.02
N LEU A 191 -8.70 -7.79 -33.08
CA LEU A 191 -8.46 -6.92 -31.94
C LEU A 191 -9.71 -6.13 -31.55
N SER A 192 -10.88 -6.50 -32.08
CA SER A 192 -12.15 -5.91 -31.69
C SER A 192 -12.37 -6.06 -30.16
N GLY A 193 -12.80 -4.97 -29.52
CA GLY A 193 -13.05 -4.93 -28.08
C GLY A 193 -11.82 -4.73 -27.18
N TYR A 194 -10.61 -4.68 -27.72
CA TYR A 194 -9.41 -4.37 -26.95
C TYR A 194 -9.21 -2.86 -26.75
N GLU A 195 -8.67 -2.51 -25.59
CA GLU A 195 -8.07 -1.20 -25.33
C GLU A 195 -6.56 -1.35 -25.13
N PHE A 196 -5.79 -0.38 -25.58
CA PHE A 196 -4.34 -0.37 -25.56
C PHE A 196 -3.81 0.78 -24.72
N PHE A 197 -2.78 0.51 -23.92
CA PHE A 197 -2.12 1.51 -23.10
C PHE A 197 -1.34 2.49 -23.98
N GLN A 198 -1.55 3.78 -23.76
CA GLN A 198 -0.85 4.86 -24.47
C GLN A 198 0.28 5.42 -23.58
N PRO A 199 1.54 4.97 -23.74
CA PRO A 199 2.64 5.39 -22.89
C PRO A 199 3.02 6.87 -23.05
N LEU A 200 2.71 7.51 -24.18
CA LEU A 200 3.00 8.94 -24.40
C LEU A 200 1.94 9.88 -23.78
N SER A 201 0.84 9.34 -23.25
CA SER A 201 -0.20 10.16 -22.61
C SER A 201 0.34 10.90 -21.39
N LYS A 202 0.00 12.20 -21.29
CA LYS A 202 0.32 13.02 -20.10
C LYS A 202 -0.64 12.77 -18.94
N ALA A 203 -1.77 12.09 -19.16
CA ALA A 203 -2.70 11.73 -18.11
C ALA A 203 -2.12 10.65 -17.19
N ALA A 204 -2.78 10.35 -16.07
CA ALA A 204 -2.43 9.21 -15.24
C ALA A 204 -2.63 7.88 -16.00
N PRO A 205 -1.90 6.79 -15.67
CA PRO A 205 -1.97 5.52 -16.40
C PRO A 205 -3.38 4.95 -16.54
N TYR A 206 -4.22 5.03 -15.51
CA TYR A 206 -5.60 4.52 -15.54
C TYR A 206 -6.52 5.25 -16.55
N LYS A 207 -6.13 6.45 -17.00
CA LYS A 207 -6.82 7.24 -18.04
C LYS A 207 -6.12 7.19 -19.40
N SER A 208 -5.07 6.39 -19.53
CA SER A 208 -4.20 6.38 -20.72
C SER A 208 -4.46 5.14 -21.56
N TRP A 209 -5.71 4.90 -21.92
CA TRP A 209 -6.16 3.75 -22.71
C TRP A 209 -6.88 4.23 -23.97
N THR A 210 -6.68 3.54 -25.09
CA THR A 210 -7.29 3.87 -26.39
C THR A 210 -7.71 2.60 -27.12
N ASN A 211 -8.78 2.68 -27.91
CA ASN A 211 -9.21 1.61 -28.82
C ASN A 211 -8.44 1.62 -30.15
N ILE A 212 -7.53 2.58 -30.36
CA ILE A 212 -6.70 2.67 -31.56
C ILE A 212 -5.43 1.84 -31.32
N PHE A 213 -5.27 0.77 -32.10
CA PHE A 213 -4.02 0.02 -32.11
C PHE A 213 -2.93 0.89 -32.74
N LEU A 214 -1.96 1.30 -31.92
CA LEU A 214 -0.85 2.14 -32.38
C LEU A 214 -0.02 1.36 -33.39
N CYS A 215 0.50 2.05 -34.43
CA CYS A 215 1.46 1.46 -35.34
C CYS A 215 2.71 1.05 -34.56
N MET A 216 2.90 -0.24 -34.35
CA MET A 216 4.05 -0.82 -33.66
C MET A 216 5.18 -1.09 -34.66
N GLU A 217 6.41 -0.77 -34.27
CA GLU A 217 7.59 -1.30 -34.95
C GLU A 217 7.80 -2.78 -34.59
N SER A 218 8.58 -3.50 -35.40
CA SER A 218 8.88 -4.90 -35.12
C SER A 218 9.63 -5.03 -33.80
N GLY A 219 9.10 -5.85 -32.88
CA GLY A 219 9.70 -6.06 -31.55
C GLY A 219 9.20 -5.12 -30.44
N ASP A 220 8.36 -4.13 -30.78
CA ASP A 220 7.66 -3.34 -29.76
C ASP A 220 6.68 -4.20 -28.96
N ILE A 221 6.41 -3.77 -27.73
CA ILE A 221 5.44 -4.41 -26.85
C ILE A 221 4.43 -3.37 -26.38
N VAL A 222 3.16 -3.73 -26.49
CA VAL A 222 2.03 -2.94 -26.03
C VAL A 222 1.29 -3.73 -24.94
N LEU A 223 0.81 -3.00 -23.92
CA LEU A 223 -0.11 -3.54 -22.93
C LEU A 223 -1.53 -3.31 -23.43
N GLY A 224 -2.28 -4.39 -23.63
CA GLY A 224 -3.70 -4.37 -23.96
C GLY A 224 -4.56 -4.82 -22.78
N ARG A 225 -5.85 -4.50 -22.83
CA ARG A 225 -6.86 -5.00 -21.89
C ARG A 225 -8.20 -5.21 -22.57
N ILE A 226 -9.00 -6.10 -21.98
CA ILE A 226 -10.42 -6.30 -22.32
C ILE A 226 -11.22 -6.04 -21.05
N ARG A 227 -12.35 -5.33 -21.18
CA ARG A 227 -13.28 -5.09 -20.07
C ARG A 227 -14.10 -6.34 -19.78
N LEU A 228 -14.10 -6.76 -18.53
CA LEU A 228 -14.98 -7.80 -17.96
C LEU A 228 -16.18 -7.16 -17.25
N PHE A 229 -16.99 -8.00 -16.62
CA PHE A 229 -18.07 -7.57 -15.72
C PHE A 229 -17.53 -6.74 -14.53
N ASN A 230 -18.31 -5.76 -14.05
CA ASN A 230 -18.00 -4.91 -12.88
C ASN A 230 -16.67 -4.15 -12.93
N ASP A 231 -16.30 -3.59 -14.09
CA ASP A 231 -15.06 -2.81 -14.27
C ASP A 231 -13.77 -3.58 -13.96
N LEU A 232 -13.84 -4.91 -13.96
CA LEU A 232 -12.67 -5.76 -13.99
C LEU A 232 -12.10 -5.80 -15.42
N TYR A 233 -10.81 -6.09 -15.53
CA TYR A 233 -10.12 -6.17 -16.81
C TYR A 233 -9.23 -7.41 -16.86
N GLU A 234 -9.16 -8.02 -18.03
CA GLU A 234 -8.09 -8.97 -18.37
C GLU A 234 -7.01 -8.23 -19.14
N TYR A 235 -5.75 -8.48 -18.80
CA TYR A 235 -4.60 -7.78 -19.38
C TYR A 235 -3.78 -8.72 -20.27
N TYR A 236 -3.21 -8.14 -21.32
CA TYR A 236 -2.49 -8.85 -22.36
C TYR A 236 -1.23 -8.09 -22.76
N LEU A 237 -0.16 -8.80 -23.08
CA LEU A 237 0.95 -8.24 -23.85
C LEU A 237 0.72 -8.52 -25.32
N LEU A 238 0.98 -7.53 -26.16
CA LEU A 238 0.93 -7.64 -27.62
C LEU A 238 2.27 -7.26 -28.21
N LYS A 239 2.69 -7.97 -29.25
CA LYS A 239 3.82 -7.60 -30.10
C LYS A 239 3.47 -7.77 -31.58
N LYS A 240 4.18 -7.04 -32.43
CA LYS A 240 4.12 -7.20 -33.88
C LYS A 240 5.47 -7.74 -34.38
N GLU A 241 5.45 -8.84 -35.12
CA GLU A 241 6.60 -9.45 -35.78
C GLU A 241 6.13 -9.96 -37.15
N ASP A 242 6.89 -9.72 -38.22
CA ASP A 242 6.60 -10.18 -39.59
C ASP A 242 5.18 -9.88 -40.08
N ASN A 243 4.69 -8.66 -39.79
CA ASN A 243 3.31 -8.21 -40.05
C ASN A 243 2.18 -9.01 -39.35
N GLN A 244 2.52 -9.98 -38.51
CA GLN A 244 1.59 -10.69 -37.66
C GLN A 244 1.57 -10.09 -36.25
N ILE A 245 0.39 -10.06 -35.63
CA ILE A 245 0.23 -9.67 -34.23
C ILE A 245 0.19 -10.93 -33.39
N TYR A 246 1.00 -10.90 -32.32
CA TYR A 246 1.05 -11.92 -31.31
C TYR A 246 0.54 -11.37 -29.98
N ILE A 247 -0.14 -12.21 -29.22
CA ILE A 247 -0.73 -11.88 -27.94
C ILE A 247 -0.30 -12.89 -26.87
N HIS A 248 -0.20 -12.41 -25.64
CA HIS A 248 0.02 -13.21 -24.46
C HIS A 248 -0.84 -12.71 -23.30
N LYS A 249 -1.71 -13.56 -22.76
CA LYS A 249 -2.56 -13.23 -21.61
C LYS A 249 -1.72 -13.20 -20.33
N LEU A 250 -1.84 -12.12 -19.55
CA LEU A 250 -1.24 -12.07 -18.21
C LEU A 250 -1.96 -13.07 -17.28
N SER A 251 -1.19 -13.79 -16.46
CA SER A 251 -1.76 -14.75 -15.53
C SER A 251 -2.63 -14.08 -14.47
N SER A 252 -3.56 -14.84 -13.88
CA SER A 252 -4.44 -14.36 -12.80
C SER A 252 -3.65 -13.79 -11.62
N VAL A 253 -2.54 -14.44 -11.25
CA VAL A 253 -1.64 -14.00 -10.19
C VAL A 253 -1.11 -12.58 -10.47
N LEU A 254 -0.66 -12.29 -11.69
CA LEU A 254 -0.18 -10.95 -12.04
C LEU A 254 -1.29 -9.90 -11.95
N ASN A 255 -2.53 -10.26 -12.35
CA ASN A 255 -3.70 -9.37 -12.25
C ASN A 255 -4.14 -9.11 -10.80
N GLU A 256 -3.97 -10.10 -9.91
CA GLU A 256 -4.24 -9.98 -8.47
C GLU A 256 -3.25 -9.00 -7.81
N PHE A 257 -1.96 -9.11 -8.16
CA PHE A 257 -0.90 -8.21 -7.66
C PHE A 257 -0.83 -6.85 -8.37
N LYS A 258 -1.75 -6.59 -9.30
CA LYS A 258 -1.82 -5.35 -10.07
C LYS A 258 -0.54 -5.02 -10.84
N GLU A 259 0.10 -6.06 -11.38
CA GLU A 259 1.37 -5.96 -12.10
C GLU A 259 1.23 -5.26 -13.46
N GLU A 260 0.01 -5.07 -13.97
CA GLU A 260 -0.25 -4.17 -15.11
C GLU A 260 0.30 -2.76 -14.85
N ARG A 261 0.29 -2.30 -13.59
CA ARG A 261 0.82 -0.98 -13.21
C ARG A 261 2.33 -0.93 -13.39
N ARG A 262 3.05 -2.01 -13.04
CA ARG A 262 4.51 -2.11 -13.22
C ARG A 262 4.86 -2.07 -14.70
N ILE A 263 4.10 -2.80 -15.51
CA ILE A 263 4.25 -2.81 -16.97
C ILE A 263 4.00 -1.41 -17.55
N SER A 264 2.92 -0.73 -17.15
CA SER A 264 2.64 0.65 -17.57
C SER A 264 3.78 1.62 -17.24
N LEU A 265 4.40 1.49 -16.06
CA LEU A 265 5.54 2.32 -15.65
C LEU A 265 6.78 2.05 -16.51
N ALA A 266 7.09 0.78 -16.79
CA ALA A 266 8.18 0.40 -17.68
C ALA A 266 7.99 0.96 -19.10
N LEU A 267 6.79 0.80 -19.69
CA LEU A 267 6.47 1.29 -21.03
C LEU A 267 6.60 2.81 -21.12
N ARG A 268 6.17 3.53 -20.07
CA ARG A 268 6.36 4.99 -19.96
C ARG A 268 7.82 5.39 -19.93
N LYS A 269 8.66 4.69 -19.16
CA LYS A 269 10.10 4.97 -19.10
C LYS A 269 10.76 4.74 -20.46
N ILE A 270 10.47 3.63 -21.12
CA ILE A 270 11.00 3.28 -22.43
C ILE A 270 10.61 4.34 -23.47
N SER A 271 9.39 4.86 -23.39
CA SER A 271 8.86 5.90 -24.30
C SER A 271 9.31 7.33 -23.95
N GLY A 272 10.27 7.51 -23.03
CA GLY A 272 10.73 8.84 -22.61
C GLY A 272 9.71 9.68 -21.83
N ASN A 273 8.64 9.06 -21.31
CA ASN A 273 7.55 9.72 -20.58
C ASN A 273 7.37 9.10 -19.18
N ALA A 274 8.48 8.95 -18.45
CA ALA A 274 8.48 8.35 -17.11
C ALA A 274 7.49 9.06 -16.16
N MET A 275 6.86 8.28 -15.30
CA MET A 275 6.01 8.83 -14.24
C MET A 275 6.86 9.61 -13.24
N LYS A 276 6.25 10.60 -12.60
CA LYS A 276 6.90 11.43 -11.59
C LYS A 276 6.26 11.20 -10.22
N ALA A 277 7.04 11.42 -9.18
CA ALA A 277 6.58 11.64 -7.82
C ALA A 277 7.10 12.99 -7.34
N LYS A 278 6.37 13.66 -6.45
CA LYS A 278 6.87 14.86 -5.75
C LYS A 278 7.24 14.47 -4.32
N ALA A 279 8.41 14.89 -3.86
CA ALA A 279 8.90 14.62 -2.52
C ALA A 279 9.30 15.95 -1.86
N GLU A 280 8.52 16.43 -0.89
CA GLU A 280 8.88 17.60 -0.11
C GLU A 280 9.62 17.15 1.14
N VAL A 281 10.93 17.40 1.19
CA VAL A 281 11.78 17.00 2.32
C VAL A 281 11.65 18.01 3.46
N LYS A 282 11.17 17.53 4.61
CA LYS A 282 11.11 18.27 5.88
C LYS A 282 12.13 17.68 6.86
N LYS A 283 12.27 18.33 8.02
CA LYS A 283 13.26 17.94 9.04
C LYS A 283 13.14 16.48 9.50
N GLU A 284 11.92 16.01 9.75
CA GLU A 284 11.68 14.68 10.32
C GLU A 284 10.97 13.72 9.35
N VAL A 285 10.41 14.23 8.26
CA VAL A 285 9.58 13.48 7.32
C VAL A 285 9.78 13.96 5.89
N VAL A 286 9.38 13.13 4.92
CA VAL A 286 9.19 13.47 3.53
C VAL A 286 7.71 13.37 3.20
N ILE A 287 7.14 14.43 2.63
CA ILE A 287 5.77 14.44 2.13
C ILE A 287 5.81 14.00 0.67
N LEU A 288 5.33 12.79 0.43
CA LEU A 288 5.44 12.12 -0.86
C LEU A 288 4.08 12.11 -1.56
N LYS A 289 4.06 12.57 -2.81
CA LYS A 289 2.87 12.58 -3.67
C LYS A 289 3.10 11.86 -4.99
N PHE A 290 2.24 10.90 -5.27
CA PHE A 290 2.16 10.15 -6.51
C PHE A 290 1.10 10.71 -7.45
N PHE A 291 1.28 10.47 -8.75
CA PHE A 291 0.28 10.75 -9.79
C PHE A 291 -0.33 9.48 -10.39
N CYS A 292 -0.02 8.33 -9.81
CA CYS A 292 -0.58 7.03 -10.14
C CYS A 292 -0.51 6.10 -8.93
N ARG A 293 -1.26 5.00 -8.98
CA ARG A 293 -1.16 3.92 -8.02
C ARG A 293 0.04 3.03 -8.35
N LEU A 294 0.67 2.45 -7.33
CA LEU A 294 1.80 1.54 -7.46
C LEU A 294 1.30 0.10 -7.69
N PRO A 295 2.16 -0.83 -8.16
CA PRO A 295 1.85 -2.26 -8.07
C PRO A 295 1.60 -2.64 -6.61
N LEU A 296 0.81 -3.70 -6.38
CA LEU A 296 0.22 -3.95 -5.07
C LEU A 296 1.27 -4.29 -4.00
N VAL A 297 2.38 -4.91 -4.38
CA VAL A 297 3.48 -5.22 -3.46
C VAL A 297 4.07 -3.93 -2.88
N GLU A 298 4.46 -2.97 -3.73
CA GLU A 298 5.01 -1.70 -3.27
C GLU A 298 3.95 -0.86 -2.55
N GLU A 299 2.72 -0.81 -3.05
CA GLU A 299 1.62 -0.12 -2.34
C GLU A 299 1.47 -0.62 -0.89
N ARG A 300 1.54 -1.94 -0.67
CA ARG A 300 1.48 -2.54 0.67
C ARG A 300 2.68 -2.17 1.55
N ILE A 301 3.88 -2.01 0.99
CA ILE A 301 5.06 -1.53 1.73
C ILE A 301 4.81 -0.09 2.22
N PHE A 302 4.32 0.80 1.36
CA PHE A 302 3.95 2.17 1.76
C PHE A 302 2.82 2.19 2.79
N GLU A 303 1.78 1.37 2.63
CA GLU A 303 0.70 1.26 3.62
C GLU A 303 1.16 0.69 4.97
N THR A 304 2.27 -0.06 4.99
CA THR A 304 2.85 -0.64 6.21
C THR A 304 3.66 0.38 7.00
N TYR A 305 4.63 1.03 6.34
CA TYR A 305 5.66 1.86 6.99
C TYR A 305 5.50 3.36 6.72
N CYS A 306 4.36 3.82 6.20
CA CYS A 306 4.08 5.25 6.05
C CYS A 306 2.67 5.57 6.58
N TRP A 307 2.42 6.85 6.82
CA TRP A 307 1.06 7.32 7.10
C TRP A 307 0.42 7.88 5.83
N PRO A 308 -0.82 7.51 5.48
CA PRO A 308 -1.61 8.26 4.52
C PRO A 308 -1.70 9.72 4.95
N GLN A 309 -1.51 10.68 4.05
CA GLN A 309 -1.49 12.09 4.46
C GLN A 309 -2.90 12.62 4.69
N LYS A 310 -3.76 12.61 3.66
CA LYS A 310 -5.01 13.36 3.68
C LYS A 310 -6.18 12.66 4.36
N CYS A 311 -6.21 11.34 4.28
CA CYS A 311 -7.25 10.50 4.91
C CYS A 311 -6.81 9.05 4.92
N ILE A 312 -7.51 8.18 5.65
CA ILE A 312 -7.17 6.76 5.73
C ILE A 312 -7.11 6.07 4.35
N ASN A 313 -7.93 6.50 3.39
CA ASN A 313 -8.00 5.96 2.03
C ASN A 313 -7.08 6.65 1.03
N ASP A 314 -6.25 7.59 1.50
CA ASP A 314 -5.24 8.19 0.65
C ASP A 314 -4.18 7.14 0.29
N LYS A 315 -4.09 6.88 -1.01
CA LYS A 315 -3.15 5.91 -1.60
C LYS A 315 -2.18 6.55 -2.58
N ILE A 316 -2.14 7.89 -2.58
CA ILE A 316 -1.26 8.67 -3.44
C ILE A 316 -0.50 9.76 -2.70
N ASN A 317 -0.87 10.13 -1.48
CA ASN A 317 -0.08 11.00 -0.62
C ASN A 317 0.29 10.31 0.68
N TYR A 318 1.58 10.32 1.02
CA TYR A 318 2.14 9.64 2.18
C TYR A 318 3.08 10.56 2.96
N VAL A 319 3.08 10.41 4.28
CA VAL A 319 4.10 10.94 5.19
C VAL A 319 5.09 9.81 5.46
N VAL A 320 6.32 9.98 4.99
CA VAL A 320 7.41 9.01 5.12
C VAL A 320 8.40 9.54 6.15
N PRO A 321 8.75 8.79 7.22
CA PRO A 321 9.81 9.23 8.12
C PRO A 321 11.15 9.38 7.38
N ILE A 322 11.87 10.46 7.68
CA ILE A 322 13.12 10.80 6.97
C ILE A 322 14.14 9.67 7.04
N ALA A 323 14.17 8.94 8.16
CA ALA A 323 15.06 7.79 8.37
C ALA A 323 14.83 6.63 7.37
N LEU A 324 13.62 6.51 6.80
CA LEU A 324 13.29 5.48 5.82
C LEU A 324 13.33 5.99 4.37
N TRP A 325 13.57 7.29 4.17
CA TRP A 325 13.41 7.91 2.86
C TRP A 325 14.28 7.28 1.78
N CYS A 326 15.55 6.99 2.08
CA CYS A 326 16.47 6.37 1.12
C CYS A 326 15.91 5.04 0.57
N TYR A 327 15.35 4.20 1.45
CA TYR A 327 14.74 2.93 1.06
C TYR A 327 13.52 3.13 0.15
N PHE A 328 12.63 4.06 0.51
CA PHE A 328 11.45 4.35 -0.31
C PHE A 328 11.80 4.98 -1.66
N ARG A 329 12.83 5.83 -1.71
CA ARG A 329 13.36 6.38 -2.96
C ARG A 329 13.88 5.27 -3.88
N MET A 330 14.62 4.29 -3.34
CA MET A 330 15.07 3.12 -4.11
C MET A 330 13.90 2.33 -4.70
N ILE A 331 12.80 2.15 -3.95
CA ILE A 331 11.59 1.51 -4.47
C ILE A 331 11.05 2.29 -5.67
N LEU A 332 10.89 3.61 -5.56
CA LEU A 332 10.36 4.44 -6.65
C LEU A 332 11.26 4.42 -7.89
N GLU A 333 12.57 4.52 -7.71
CA GLU A 333 13.54 4.48 -8.80
C GLU A 333 13.53 3.10 -9.49
N SER A 334 13.39 2.02 -8.71
CA SER A 334 13.23 0.67 -9.28
C SER A 334 11.96 0.55 -10.13
N LEU A 335 10.87 1.18 -9.69
CA LEU A 335 9.62 1.26 -10.42
C LEU A 335 9.69 2.13 -11.69
N GLN A 336 10.82 2.83 -11.93
CA GLN A 336 11.02 3.80 -13.00
C GLN A 336 10.19 5.08 -12.82
N ILE A 337 9.94 5.46 -11.57
CA ILE A 337 9.31 6.73 -11.20
C ILE A 337 10.41 7.74 -10.87
N GLU A 338 10.38 8.89 -11.53
CA GLU A 338 11.30 10.00 -11.30
C GLU A 338 10.85 10.83 -10.10
N VAL A 339 11.69 10.91 -9.08
CA VAL A 339 11.41 11.71 -7.88
C VAL A 339 11.84 13.16 -8.13
N LYS A 340 10.91 14.10 -7.94
CA LYS A 340 11.16 15.54 -7.96
C LYS A 340 11.13 16.05 -6.52
N GLU A 341 12.28 16.49 -6.04
CA GLU A 341 12.46 17.12 -4.73
C GLU A 341 12.22 18.64 -4.82
#